data_AF-C0D1I9-F1
#
_entry.id   AF-C0D1I9-F1
#
_cell.length_a   1.000
_cell.length_b   1.000
_cell.length_c   1.000
_cell.angle_alpha   90.00
_cell.angle_beta   90.00
_cell.angle_gamma   90.00
#
_symmetry.space_group_name_H-M   'P 1'
#
loop_
_entity.id
_entity.type
_entity.pdbx_description
1 polymer ?
#
loop_
_entity_poly.entity_id
_entity_poly.type
_entity_poly.pdbx_seq_one_letter_code
_entity_poly.pdbx_strand_id
1 'polypeptide(L)'
;MSRTSNVGFVYRQYTKDGIFMADYKSSREAAEAAGTSSGAVVRAAHGERKTGGGFIWKKVKEETPQDNIEISGESCIGYHDKRPVLQMDLEGTEICQFNSIAHASRATGISRRSLSCALNGAQKTAGGYRWMLKEE
;
A
#
# COMPACT_ATOMS: atom_id res chain seq x y z
N MET A 1 -14.92 -5.53 -36.12
CA MET A 1 -16.10 -4.98 -35.43
C MET A 1 -16.22 -5.67 -34.08
N SER A 2 -15.75 -5.03 -33.02
CA SER A 2 -15.65 -5.63 -31.69
C SER A 2 -17.00 -5.58 -30.99
N ARG A 3 -17.58 -6.76 -30.77
CA ARG A 3 -18.76 -6.98 -29.91
C ARG A 3 -18.43 -6.49 -28.50
N THR A 4 -18.91 -5.32 -28.13
CA THR A 4 -18.98 -4.92 -26.72
C THR A 4 -20.43 -4.92 -26.33
N SER A 5 -20.87 -6.07 -25.80
CA SER A 5 -22.13 -6.18 -25.10
C SER A 5 -22.17 -5.04 -24.07
N ASN A 6 -23.18 -4.19 -24.20
CA ASN A 6 -23.48 -3.07 -23.32
C ASN A 6 -23.95 -3.63 -21.96
N VAL A 7 -23.02 -4.18 -21.21
CA VAL A 7 -23.24 -4.60 -19.83
C VAL A 7 -23.02 -3.34 -19.00
N GLY A 8 -24.08 -2.82 -18.38
CA GLY A 8 -24.01 -1.64 -17.52
C GLY A 8 -23.04 -1.87 -16.36
N PHE A 9 -21.86 -1.27 -16.44
CA PHE A 9 -20.88 -1.28 -15.35
C PHE A 9 -21.07 -0.03 -14.51
N VAL A 10 -21.18 -0.22 -13.20
CA VAL A 10 -21.22 0.86 -12.22
C VAL A 10 -19.92 0.89 -11.43
N TYR A 11 -19.50 2.09 -11.05
CA TYR A 11 -18.35 2.35 -10.21
C TYR A 11 -18.85 2.51 -8.78
N ARG A 12 -18.52 1.56 -7.91
CA ARG A 12 -18.81 1.65 -6.48
C ARG A 12 -17.64 2.30 -5.75
N GLN A 13 -17.97 3.31 -4.97
CA GLN A 13 -17.09 4.01 -4.06
C GLN A 13 -17.21 3.41 -2.66
N TYR A 14 -16.07 3.15 -2.05
CA TYR A 14 -15.95 2.67 -0.69
C TYR A 14 -15.01 3.58 0.11
N THR A 15 -15.23 3.65 1.42
CA THR A 15 -14.30 4.31 2.35
C THR A 15 -12.98 3.53 2.45
N LYS A 16 -11.99 4.10 3.16
CA LYS A 16 -10.73 3.42 3.46
C LYS A 16 -10.92 2.16 4.30
N ASP A 17 -12.03 2.11 5.03
CA ASP A 17 -12.48 1.01 5.88
C ASP A 17 -13.31 -0.03 5.10
N GLY A 18 -13.53 0.19 3.80
CA GLY A 18 -14.27 -0.76 2.96
C GLY A 18 -15.80 -0.64 3.02
N ILE A 19 -16.29 0.42 3.65
CA ILE A 19 -17.72 0.68 3.77
C ILE A 19 -18.21 1.27 2.45
N PHE A 20 -19.26 0.67 1.88
CA PHE A 20 -19.90 1.18 0.67
C PHE A 20 -20.46 2.59 0.93
N MET A 21 -20.10 3.55 0.08
CA MET A 21 -20.63 4.92 0.14
C MET A 21 -21.67 5.17 -0.96
N ALA A 22 -21.31 4.89 -2.21
CA ALA A 22 -22.11 5.28 -3.36
C ALA A 22 -21.78 4.44 -4.59
N ASP A 23 -22.74 4.32 -5.50
CA ASP A 23 -22.55 3.77 -6.84
C ASP A 23 -22.77 4.87 -7.89
N TYR A 24 -21.93 4.84 -8.93
CA TYR A 24 -21.92 5.81 -10.01
C TYR A 24 -21.99 5.10 -11.34
N LYS A 25 -22.79 5.62 -12.27
CA LYS A 25 -22.95 5.00 -13.60
C LYS A 25 -21.74 5.24 -14.51
N SER A 26 -20.86 6.17 -14.14
CA SER A 26 -19.70 6.54 -14.93
C SER A 26 -18.50 6.91 -14.06
N SER A 27 -17.30 6.61 -14.56
CA SER A 27 -16.03 6.94 -13.90
C SER A 27 -15.81 8.45 -13.74
N ARG A 28 -16.46 9.26 -14.59
CA ARG A 28 -16.41 10.72 -14.53
C ARG A 28 -17.21 11.27 -13.35
N GLU A 29 -18.44 10.79 -13.18
CA GLU A 29 -19.32 11.19 -12.08
C GLU A 29 -18.72 10.79 -10.72
N ALA A 30 -18.19 9.56 -10.65
CA ALA A 30 -17.40 9.07 -9.53
C ALA A 30 -16.19 9.98 -9.20
N ALA A 31 -15.46 10.42 -10.23
CA ALA A 31 -14.29 11.25 -10.06
C ALA A 31 -14.62 12.65 -9.57
N GLU A 32 -15.70 13.26 -10.09
CA GLU A 32 -16.18 14.57 -9.65
C GLU A 32 -16.64 14.51 -8.18
N ALA A 33 -17.41 13.49 -7.80
CA ALA A 33 -17.87 13.31 -6.42
C ALA A 33 -16.72 13.09 -5.43
N ALA A 34 -15.66 12.40 -5.86
CA ALA A 34 -14.48 12.15 -5.03
C ALA A 34 -13.38 13.20 -5.15
N GLY A 35 -13.60 14.27 -5.91
CA GLY A 35 -12.60 15.32 -6.14
C GLY A 35 -11.29 14.79 -6.74
N THR A 36 -11.36 13.75 -7.58
CA THR A 36 -10.19 13.13 -8.21
C THR A 36 -10.34 13.05 -9.72
N SER A 37 -9.35 12.48 -10.42
CA SER A 37 -9.43 12.29 -11.87
C SER A 37 -10.10 10.96 -12.22
N SER A 38 -10.88 10.93 -13.30
CA SER A 38 -11.51 9.71 -13.84
C SER A 38 -10.50 8.58 -14.06
N GLY A 39 -9.29 8.90 -14.55
CA GLY A 39 -8.21 7.92 -14.69
C GLY A 39 -7.66 7.38 -13.35
N ALA A 40 -7.78 8.11 -12.24
CA ALA A 40 -7.42 7.60 -10.93
C ALA A 40 -8.49 6.63 -10.39
N VAL A 41 -9.77 6.96 -10.60
CA VAL A 41 -10.91 6.08 -10.28
C VAL A 41 -10.83 4.78 -11.08
N VAL A 42 -10.62 4.88 -12.41
CA VAL A 42 -10.54 3.71 -13.30
C VAL A 42 -9.39 2.79 -12.88
N ARG A 43 -8.18 3.32 -12.71
CA ARG A 43 -7.03 2.52 -12.25
C ARG A 43 -7.27 1.90 -10.87
N ALA A 44 -7.93 2.61 -9.96
CA ALA A 44 -8.30 2.06 -8.66
C ALA A 44 -9.34 0.93 -8.79
N ALA A 45 -10.34 1.12 -9.65
CA ALA A 45 -11.39 0.15 -9.94
C ALA A 45 -10.88 -1.12 -10.64
N HIS A 46 -9.79 -1.01 -11.43
CA HIS A 46 -9.10 -2.14 -12.05
C HIS A 46 -8.13 -2.86 -11.09
N GLY A 47 -7.95 -2.35 -9.87
CA GLY A 47 -6.99 -2.92 -8.91
C GLY A 47 -5.53 -2.54 -9.19
N GLU A 48 -5.25 -1.71 -10.20
CA GLU A 48 -3.91 -1.15 -10.46
C GLU A 48 -3.48 -0.19 -9.34
N ARG A 49 -4.45 0.37 -8.61
CA ARG A 49 -4.23 1.19 -7.42
C ARG A 49 -5.16 0.75 -6.30
N LYS A 50 -4.66 0.70 -5.06
CA LYS A 50 -5.47 0.35 -3.88
C LYS A 50 -6.47 1.42 -3.51
N THR A 51 -6.17 2.68 -3.83
CA THR A 51 -7.05 3.82 -3.60
C THR A 51 -6.95 4.83 -4.76
N GLY A 52 -8.08 5.42 -5.13
CA GLY A 52 -8.19 6.55 -6.04
C GLY A 52 -8.78 7.73 -5.28
N GLY A 53 -8.05 8.84 -5.15
CA GLY A 53 -8.53 10.02 -4.40
C GLY A 53 -8.75 9.76 -2.90
N GLY A 54 -8.09 8.74 -2.32
CA GLY A 54 -8.27 8.37 -0.91
C GLY A 54 -9.49 7.48 -0.63
N PHE A 55 -10.22 7.08 -1.67
CA PHE A 55 -11.33 6.14 -1.62
C PHE A 55 -10.99 4.87 -2.39
N ILE A 56 -11.70 3.79 -2.09
CA ILE A 56 -11.55 2.51 -2.78
C ILE A 56 -12.64 2.43 -3.84
N TRP A 57 -12.26 1.98 -5.04
CA TRP A 57 -13.16 1.91 -6.17
C TRP A 57 -13.26 0.46 -6.63
N LYS A 58 -14.46 -0.01 -6.95
CA LYS A 58 -14.65 -1.24 -7.71
C LYS A 58 -15.58 -0.99 -8.88
N LYS A 59 -15.16 -1.45 -10.06
CA LYS A 59 -16.03 -1.51 -11.24
C LYS A 59 -16.74 -2.85 -11.20
N VAL A 60 -18.04 -2.82 -11.01
CA VAL A 60 -18.88 -4.01 -10.91
C VAL A 60 -20.06 -3.90 -11.87
N LYS A 61 -20.69 -5.03 -12.18
CA LYS A 61 -21.93 -5.01 -12.98
C LYS A 61 -23.09 -4.55 -12.10
N GLU A 62 -24.06 -3.88 -12.69
CA GLU A 62 -25.28 -3.42 -12.00
C GLU A 62 -26.01 -4.55 -11.24
N GLU A 63 -25.94 -5.78 -11.75
CA GLU A 63 -26.55 -6.99 -11.16
C GLU A 63 -25.81 -7.58 -9.94
N THR A 64 -24.62 -7.09 -9.60
CA THR A 64 -23.85 -7.66 -8.46
C THR A 64 -24.37 -7.12 -7.13
N PRO A 65 -24.46 -7.93 -6.06
CA PRO A 65 -24.89 -7.45 -4.75
C PRO A 65 -23.92 -6.39 -4.19
N GLN A 66 -24.46 -5.39 -3.49
CA GLN A 66 -23.71 -4.32 -2.80
C GLN A 66 -23.10 -4.87 -1.51
N ASP A 67 -22.09 -5.73 -1.63
CA ASP A 67 -21.34 -6.20 -0.48
C ASP A 67 -20.28 -5.17 -0.05
N ASN A 68 -20.22 -4.95 1.25
CA ASN A 68 -19.09 -4.29 1.88
C ASN A 68 -17.83 -5.11 1.61
N ILE A 69 -16.72 -4.41 1.37
CA ILE A 69 -15.44 -5.07 1.16
C ILE A 69 -14.72 -5.05 2.49
N GLU A 70 -14.40 -6.21 3.04
CA GLU A 70 -13.58 -6.27 4.24
C GLU A 70 -12.15 -5.86 3.82
N ILE A 71 -11.86 -4.57 3.96
CA ILE A 71 -10.50 -4.06 3.77
C ILE A 71 -9.76 -4.44 5.04
N SER A 72 -9.13 -5.61 5.03
CA SER A 72 -8.09 -5.90 6.00
C SER A 72 -7.10 -4.75 5.90
N GLY A 73 -6.99 -3.93 6.96
CA GLY A 73 -6.16 -2.73 7.07
C GLY A 73 -4.65 -2.99 6.92
N GLU A 74 -4.29 -4.17 6.41
CA GLU A 74 -3.00 -4.53 5.88
C GLU A 74 -2.74 -3.70 4.63
N SER A 75 -2.23 -2.50 4.92
CA SER A 75 -1.54 -1.62 4.00
C SER A 75 -0.54 -2.44 3.18
N CYS A 76 -0.96 -2.98 2.05
CA CYS A 76 -0.09 -3.73 1.15
C CYS A 76 0.78 -2.76 0.32
N ILE A 77 0.82 -1.46 0.70
CA ILE A 77 1.91 -0.54 0.37
C ILE A 77 3.11 -0.96 1.20
N GLY A 78 3.78 -2.01 0.75
CA GLY A 78 4.85 -2.63 1.50
C GLY A 78 4.53 -4.07 1.84
N TYR A 79 4.29 -4.88 0.80
CA TYR A 79 5.04 -6.14 0.73
C TYR A 79 6.53 -5.78 0.62
N HIS A 80 7.07 -5.14 1.65
CA HIS A 80 8.46 -5.30 1.97
C HIS A 80 8.41 -6.62 2.68
N ASP A 81 8.89 -7.68 2.03
CA ASP A 81 9.28 -8.92 2.69
C ASP A 81 9.75 -8.52 4.09
N LYS A 82 9.11 -9.07 5.12
CA LYS A 82 9.46 -8.79 6.51
C LYS A 82 10.88 -9.29 6.64
N ARG A 83 11.82 -8.42 6.34
CA ARG A 83 13.26 -8.63 6.37
C ARG A 83 13.66 -8.09 7.72
N PRO A 84 13.64 -8.94 8.77
CA PRO A 84 14.02 -8.48 10.07
C PRO A 84 15.45 -7.97 10.01
N VAL A 85 15.68 -6.87 10.70
CA VAL A 85 16.99 -6.23 10.78
C VAL A 85 17.43 -6.26 12.23
N LEU A 86 18.69 -6.62 12.43
CA LEU A 86 19.37 -6.63 13.71
C LEU A 86 20.21 -5.36 13.81
N GLN A 87 20.03 -4.63 14.90
CA GLN A 87 20.88 -3.54 15.33
C GLN A 87 21.93 -4.09 16.27
N MET A 88 23.18 -3.90 15.91
CA MET A 88 24.35 -4.30 16.69
C MET A 88 25.15 -3.07 17.10
N ASP A 89 25.86 -3.17 18.22
CA ASP A 89 26.85 -2.18 18.62
C ASP A 89 28.11 -2.23 17.73
N LEU A 90 29.02 -1.26 17.89
CA LEU A 90 30.32 -1.23 17.23
C LEU A 90 31.17 -2.46 17.61
N GLU A 91 30.96 -2.99 18.81
CA GLU A 91 31.60 -4.21 19.33
C GLU A 91 30.98 -5.51 18.80
N GLY A 92 29.86 -5.43 18.05
CA GLY A 92 29.19 -6.59 17.45
C GLY A 92 28.16 -7.27 18.35
N THR A 93 27.82 -6.69 19.50
CA THR A 93 26.75 -7.18 20.37
C THR A 93 25.38 -6.78 19.83
N GLU A 94 24.45 -7.72 19.76
CA GLU A 94 23.06 -7.48 19.36
C GLU A 94 22.34 -6.64 20.42
N ILE A 95 21.88 -5.44 20.04
CA ILE A 95 21.15 -4.54 20.92
C ILE A 95 19.64 -4.72 20.74
N CYS A 96 19.18 -4.76 19.48
CA CYS A 96 17.76 -4.75 19.15
C CYS A 96 17.48 -5.48 17.84
N GLN A 97 16.30 -6.10 17.74
CA GLN A 97 15.78 -6.69 16.51
C GLN A 97 14.51 -5.96 16.09
N PHE A 98 14.40 -5.61 14.81
CA PHE A 98 13.21 -5.02 14.21
C PHE A 98 12.66 -5.91 13.11
N ASN A 99 11.35 -6.02 12.98
CA ASN A 99 10.71 -6.84 11.94
C ASN A 99 10.88 -6.29 10.51
N SER A 100 11.29 -5.03 10.36
CA SER A 100 11.52 -4.39 9.06
C SER A 100 12.38 -3.12 9.21
N ILE A 101 13.04 -2.73 8.12
CA ILE A 101 13.77 -1.45 7.98
C ILE A 101 12.86 -0.25 8.31
N ALA A 102 11.58 -0.32 7.96
CA ALA A 102 10.61 0.73 8.28
C ALA A 102 10.38 0.85 9.80
N HIS A 103 10.34 -0.29 10.50
CA HIS A 103 10.20 -0.30 11.96
C HIS A 103 11.47 0.23 12.63
N ALA A 104 12.64 -0.23 12.19
CA ALA A 104 13.94 0.27 12.65
C ALA A 104 14.09 1.79 12.43
N SER A 105 13.70 2.29 11.25
CA SER A 105 13.76 3.72 10.92
C SER A 105 12.92 4.58 11.86
N ARG A 106 11.72 4.11 12.24
CA ARG A 106 10.84 4.82 13.18
C ARG A 106 11.37 4.79 14.60
N ALA A 107 11.89 3.64 15.05
CA ALA A 107 12.39 3.48 16.40
C ALA A 107 13.70 4.23 16.65
N THR A 108 14.61 4.22 15.66
CA THR A 108 15.94 4.85 15.78
C THR A 108 16.01 6.27 15.22
N GLY A 109 14.99 6.71 14.48
CA GLY A 109 15.01 7.98 13.73
C GLY A 109 15.95 7.97 12.52
N ILE A 110 16.59 6.84 12.19
CA ILE A 110 17.51 6.73 11.06
C ILE A 110 16.73 6.61 9.75
N SER A 111 17.22 7.24 8.69
CA SER A 111 16.56 7.16 7.39
C SER A 111 16.59 5.73 6.83
N ARG A 112 15.47 5.29 6.23
CA ARG A 112 15.35 3.98 5.54
C ARG A 112 16.47 3.75 4.52
N ARG A 113 16.90 4.81 3.82
CA ARG A 113 17.97 4.76 2.82
C ARG A 113 19.32 4.42 3.46
N SER A 114 19.66 5.05 4.59
CA SER A 114 20.88 4.74 5.34
C SER A 114 20.90 3.29 5.83
N LEU A 115 19.77 2.82 6.36
CA LEU A 115 19.63 1.42 6.78
C LEU A 115 19.82 0.46 5.59
N SER A 116 19.18 0.72 4.44
CA SER A 116 19.39 -0.10 3.23
C SER A 116 20.84 -0.07 2.73
N CYS A 117 21.52 1.07 2.78
CA CYS A 117 22.94 1.15 2.43
C CYS A 117 23.82 0.35 3.39
N ALA A 118 23.53 0.39 4.70
CA ALA A 118 24.26 -0.39 5.68
C ALA A 118 24.07 -1.90 5.46
N LEU A 119 22.83 -2.33 5.20
CA LEU A 119 22.50 -3.73 4.94
C LEU A 119 23.11 -4.27 3.63
N ASN A 120 23.23 -3.43 2.60
CA ASN A 120 23.87 -3.79 1.33
C ASN A 120 25.41 -3.73 1.41
N GLY A 121 26.00 -3.44 2.57
CA GLY A 121 27.45 -3.29 2.74
C GLY A 121 28.04 -2.00 2.14
N ALA A 122 27.20 -1.10 1.62
CA ALA A 122 27.63 0.20 1.11
C ALA A 122 28.02 1.17 2.25
N GLN A 123 27.48 0.97 3.44
CA GLN A 123 27.88 1.68 4.66
C GLN A 123 28.28 0.69 5.76
N LYS A 124 29.36 0.98 6.49
CA LYS A 124 29.83 0.14 7.61
C LYS A 124 29.00 0.33 8.88
N THR A 125 28.35 1.48 9.02
CA THR A 125 27.51 1.86 10.16
C THR A 125 26.40 2.80 9.68
N ALA A 126 25.24 2.75 10.34
CA ALA A 126 24.18 3.75 10.15
C ALA A 126 23.72 4.24 11.52
N GLY A 127 23.77 5.57 11.71
CA GLY A 127 23.41 6.21 12.98
C GLY A 127 24.26 5.80 14.17
N GLY A 128 25.52 5.38 13.94
CA GLY A 128 26.43 4.91 15.01
C GLY A 128 26.34 3.42 15.32
N TYR A 129 25.40 2.69 14.72
CA TYR A 129 25.20 1.25 14.94
C TYR A 129 25.55 0.43 13.69
N ARG A 130 25.86 -0.85 13.91
CA ARG A 130 25.94 -1.86 12.84
C ARG A 130 24.57 -2.46 12.57
N TRP A 131 24.30 -2.76 11.31
CA TRP A 131 23.01 -3.30 10.88
C TRP A 131 23.24 -4.56 10.07
N MET A 132 22.53 -5.63 10.42
CA MET A 132 22.60 -6.90 9.72
C MET A 132 21.18 -7.37 9.39
N LEU A 133 21.01 -7.97 8.22
CA LEU A 133 19.78 -8.67 7.89
C LEU A 133 19.75 -9.97 8.68
N LYS A 134 18.65 -10.20 9.40
CA LYS A 134 18.38 -11.52 9.94
C LYS A 134 17.71 -12.31 8.83
N GLU A 135 18.49 -13.14 8.15
CA GLU A 135 17.96 -14.18 7.30
C GLU A 135 17.40 -15.28 8.22
N GLU A 136 16.17 -15.72 7.95
CA GLU A 136 15.51 -16.82 8.69
C GLU A 136 15.99 -18.17 8.18
#